data_AF-A0A971MJ59-F1
#
_entry.id   AF-A0A971MJ59-F1
#
_cell.length_a   1.000
_cell.length_b   1.000
_cell.length_c   1.000
_cell.angle_alpha   90.00
_cell.angle_beta   90.00
_cell.angle_gamma   90.00
#
_symmetry.space_group_name_H-M   'P 1'
#
loop_
_entity.id
_entity.type
_entity.pdbx_description
1 polymer ?
#
loop_
_entity_poly.entity_id
_entity_poly.type
_entity_poly.pdbx_seq_one_letter_code
_entity_poly.pdbx_strand_id
1 'polypeptide(L)'
;MDILKMLAQSGSLSQLSQQYGISEEAIAQAIQMGLPEIAGAINKNTSTDQGLADFINAIQDHKDDDVEDMARDVNKIDTVDGEKILGHLFGNQKEDVALNISKKTGVQSMDIMKILSILAPLLMGSLGNQSKTRKMTDNKGIDSSLETILGGRSGVMGMVTSFLDKD
;
A
#
# COMPACT_ATOMS: atom_id res chain seq x y z
N MET A 1 -0.92 9.69 -5.30
CA MET A 1 -2.02 8.87 -5.85
C MET A 1 -2.52 8.01 -4.70
N ASP A 2 -3.74 8.22 -4.24
CA ASP A 2 -4.25 7.58 -3.02
C ASP A 2 -4.91 6.23 -3.38
N ILE A 3 -4.32 5.10 -2.94
CA ILE A 3 -4.82 3.74 -3.27
C ILE A 3 -6.26 3.55 -2.83
N LEU A 4 -6.63 4.03 -1.64
CA LEU A 4 -7.99 3.87 -1.14
C LEU A 4 -8.97 4.64 -2.02
N LYS A 5 -8.63 5.87 -2.41
CA LYS A 5 -9.45 6.65 -3.35
C LYS A 5 -9.54 5.98 -4.71
N MET A 6 -8.46 5.37 -5.18
CA MET A 6 -8.44 4.65 -6.45
C MET A 6 -9.42 3.46 -6.43
N LEU A 7 -9.35 2.60 -5.41
CA LEU A 7 -10.22 1.45 -5.24
C LEU A 7 -11.69 1.84 -5.02
N ALA A 8 -11.94 2.98 -4.38
CA ALA A 8 -13.29 3.52 -4.21
C ALA A 8 -13.86 4.05 -5.53
N GLN A 9 -13.07 4.78 -6.32
CA GLN A 9 -13.51 5.36 -7.59
C GLN A 9 -13.69 4.31 -8.70
N SER A 10 -12.97 3.20 -8.62
CA SER A 10 -13.05 2.13 -9.60
C SER A 10 -14.21 1.15 -9.36
N GLY A 11 -14.89 1.23 -8.22
CA GLY A 11 -15.93 0.27 -7.81
C GLY A 11 -15.39 -1.02 -7.19
N SER A 12 -14.07 -1.13 -6.98
CA SER A 12 -13.47 -2.35 -6.46
C SER A 12 -13.81 -2.65 -5.00
N LEU A 13 -14.14 -1.65 -4.18
CA LEU A 13 -14.68 -1.91 -2.85
C LEU A 13 -15.98 -2.74 -2.93
N SER A 14 -16.84 -2.44 -3.91
CA SER A 14 -18.07 -3.18 -4.15
C SER A 14 -17.80 -4.60 -4.65
N GLN A 15 -16.81 -4.77 -5.54
CA GLN A 15 -16.36 -6.10 -6.00
C GLN A 15 -15.88 -6.97 -4.82
N LEU A 16 -15.01 -6.42 -3.97
CA LEU A 16 -14.49 -7.10 -2.78
C LEU A 16 -15.63 -7.43 -1.80
N SER A 17 -16.58 -6.50 -1.62
CA SER A 17 -17.75 -6.70 -0.77
C SER A 17 -18.60 -7.88 -1.24
N GLN A 18 -18.90 -7.95 -2.54
CA GLN A 18 -19.64 -9.05 -3.13
C GLN A 18 -18.89 -10.39 -3.06
N GLN A 19 -17.57 -10.36 -3.24
CA GLN A 19 -16.73 -11.55 -3.23
C GLN A 19 -16.55 -12.16 -1.83
N TYR A 20 -16.37 -11.31 -0.81
CA TYR A 20 -16.04 -11.75 0.55
C TYR A 20 -17.21 -11.66 1.53
N GLY A 21 -18.34 -11.06 1.13
CA GLY A 21 -19.51 -10.87 2.00
C GLY A 21 -19.24 -9.89 3.16
N ILE A 22 -18.35 -8.92 2.95
CA ILE A 22 -17.94 -7.92 3.95
C ILE A 22 -18.41 -6.56 3.46
N SER A 23 -18.90 -5.70 4.36
CA SER A 23 -19.36 -4.37 3.92
C SER A 23 -18.22 -3.53 3.34
N GLU A 24 -18.56 -2.66 2.38
CA GLU A 24 -17.57 -1.77 1.77
C GLU A 24 -16.91 -0.86 2.81
N GLU A 25 -17.63 -0.45 3.84
CA GLU A 25 -17.11 0.34 4.95
C GLU A 25 -16.06 -0.44 5.75
N ALA A 26 -16.33 -1.71 6.05
CA ALA A 26 -15.41 -2.55 6.81
C ALA A 26 -14.14 -2.88 6.00
N ILE A 27 -14.27 -3.08 4.68
CA ILE A 27 -13.12 -3.20 3.77
C ILE A 27 -12.34 -1.89 3.73
N ALA A 28 -13.01 -0.75 3.54
CA ALA A 28 -12.36 0.55 3.52
C ALA A 28 -11.60 0.84 4.83
N GLN A 29 -12.17 0.49 5.99
CA GLN A 29 -11.49 0.59 7.28
C GLN A 29 -10.28 -0.34 7.36
N ALA A 30 -10.41 -1.58 6.93
CA ALA A 30 -9.28 -2.51 6.87
C ALA A 30 -8.13 -1.97 6.01
N ILE A 31 -8.44 -1.36 4.86
CA ILE A 31 -7.45 -0.71 3.98
C ILE A 31 -6.82 0.50 4.66
N GLN A 32 -7.61 1.39 5.26
CA GLN A 32 -7.13 2.58 5.98
C GLN A 32 -6.15 2.23 7.10
N MET A 33 -6.36 1.08 7.73
CA MET A 33 -5.51 0.57 8.81
C MET A 33 -4.34 -0.25 8.30
N GLY A 34 -4.53 -1.04 7.25
CA GLY A 34 -3.52 -1.94 6.70
C GLY A 34 -2.43 -1.22 5.93
N LEU A 35 -2.78 -0.17 5.18
CA LEU A 35 -1.81 0.59 4.38
C LEU A 35 -0.66 1.17 5.22
N PRO A 36 -0.91 1.84 6.36
CA PRO A 36 0.15 2.27 7.27
C PRO A 36 1.00 1.12 7.83
N GLU A 37 0.40 -0.04 8.13
CA GLU A 37 1.13 -1.21 8.64
C GLU A 37 2.11 -1.74 7.57
N ILE A 38 1.64 -1.89 6.32
CA ILE A 38 2.48 -2.32 5.20
C ILE A 38 3.62 -1.30 4.98
N ALA A 39 3.32 0.00 4.97
CA ALA A 39 4.34 1.04 4.80
C ALA A 39 5.37 1.05 5.94
N GLY A 40 4.91 0.90 7.19
CA GLY A 40 5.80 0.78 8.36
C GLY A 40 6.70 -0.46 8.27
N ALA A 41 6.16 -1.57 7.76
CA ALA A 41 6.94 -2.78 7.52
C ALA A 41 7.96 -2.60 6.39
N ILE A 42 7.61 -1.94 5.29
CA ILE A 42 8.57 -1.58 4.23
C ILE A 42 9.74 -0.81 4.85
N ASN A 43 9.44 0.28 5.56
CA ASN A 43 10.46 1.13 6.19
C ASN A 43 11.35 0.37 7.18
N LYS A 44 10.76 -0.56 7.93
CA LYS A 44 11.53 -1.43 8.82
C LYS A 44 12.49 -2.34 8.03
N ASN A 45 12.03 -2.96 6.95
CA ASN A 45 12.84 -3.87 6.14
C ASN A 45 13.92 -3.12 5.34
N THR A 46 13.65 -1.91 4.87
CA THR A 46 14.59 -1.09 4.10
C THR A 46 15.55 -0.27 4.96
N SER A 47 15.50 -0.42 6.28
CA SER A 47 16.39 0.28 7.23
C SER A 47 17.85 -0.19 7.19
N THR A 48 18.12 -1.30 6.49
CA THR A 48 19.48 -1.84 6.28
C THR A 48 19.83 -1.80 4.80
N ASP A 49 21.11 -1.68 4.45
CA ASP A 49 21.55 -1.64 3.05
C ASP A 49 21.11 -2.89 2.26
N GLN A 50 21.19 -4.06 2.90
CA GLN A 50 20.76 -5.33 2.29
C GLN A 50 19.25 -5.35 2.07
N GLY A 51 18.46 -5.03 3.09
CA GLY A 51 17.00 -5.03 2.96
C GLY A 51 16.47 -3.96 2.00
N LEU A 52 17.17 -2.81 1.92
CA LEU A 52 16.93 -1.80 0.89
C LEU A 52 17.19 -2.35 -0.51
N ALA A 53 18.33 -3.01 -0.73
CA ALA A 53 18.68 -3.59 -2.03
C ALA A 53 17.67 -4.68 -2.45
N ASP A 54 17.29 -5.56 -1.51
CA ASP A 54 16.30 -6.60 -1.74
C ASP A 54 14.93 -6.01 -2.09
N PHE A 55 14.51 -4.97 -1.38
CA PHE A 55 13.27 -4.27 -1.66
C PHE A 55 13.28 -3.55 -3.00
N ILE A 56 14.39 -2.88 -3.34
CA ILE A 56 14.58 -2.25 -4.66
C ILE A 56 14.47 -3.30 -5.75
N ASN A 57 15.06 -4.49 -5.59
CA ASN A 57 14.91 -5.57 -6.56
C ASN A 57 13.45 -6.02 -6.68
N ALA A 58 12.74 -6.19 -5.57
CA ALA A 58 11.34 -6.59 -5.58
C ALA A 58 10.45 -5.56 -6.31
N ILE A 59 10.57 -4.26 -6.04
CA ILE A 59 9.77 -3.26 -6.78
C ILE A 59 10.14 -3.18 -8.28
N GLN A 60 11.34 -3.64 -8.67
CA GLN A 60 11.74 -3.70 -10.07
C GLN A 60 11.08 -4.85 -10.83
N ASP A 61 10.60 -5.89 -10.13
CA ASP A 61 9.79 -6.96 -10.73
C ASP A 61 8.36 -6.47 -11.00
N HIS A 62 7.86 -5.55 -10.16
CA HIS A 62 6.51 -4.96 -10.26
C HIS A 62 6.44 -3.64 -11.02
N LYS A 63 7.56 -3.15 -11.56
CA LYS A 63 7.65 -1.82 -12.17
C LYS A 63 6.79 -1.64 -13.42
N ASP A 64 6.37 -2.72 -14.06
CA ASP A 64 5.57 -2.75 -15.29
C ASP A 64 4.10 -3.09 -15.00
N ASP A 65 3.72 -3.23 -13.72
CA ASP A 65 2.35 -3.54 -13.33
C ASP A 65 1.40 -2.41 -13.69
N ASP A 66 0.28 -2.77 -14.32
CA ASP A 66 -0.83 -1.85 -14.58
C ASP A 66 -1.68 -1.72 -13.32
N VAL A 67 -1.19 -0.89 -12.40
CA VAL A 67 -1.85 -0.62 -11.12
C VAL A 67 -3.28 -0.09 -11.31
N GLU A 68 -3.53 0.69 -12.37
CA GLU A 68 -4.87 1.20 -12.62
C GLU A 68 -5.84 0.09 -13.05
N ASP A 69 -5.39 -0.83 -13.91
CA ASP A 69 -6.18 -1.99 -14.32
C ASP A 69 -6.40 -2.96 -13.15
N MET A 70 -5.37 -3.23 -12.35
CA MET A 70 -5.48 -4.00 -11.10
C MET A 70 -6.47 -3.37 -10.11
N ALA A 71 -6.45 -2.04 -9.99
CA ALA A 71 -7.38 -1.33 -9.13
C ALA A 71 -8.78 -1.22 -9.72
N ARG A 72 -9.00 -1.47 -11.01
CA ARG A 72 -10.33 -1.59 -11.64
C ARG A 72 -10.90 -3.00 -11.54
N ASP A 73 -10.04 -4.00 -11.53
CA ASP A 73 -10.40 -5.40 -11.38
C ASP A 73 -9.45 -6.11 -10.42
N VAL A 74 -9.85 -6.16 -9.15
CA VAL A 74 -9.06 -6.77 -8.09
C VAL A 74 -8.81 -8.26 -8.28
N ASN A 75 -9.54 -8.92 -9.19
CA ASN A 75 -9.31 -10.32 -9.51
C ASN A 75 -8.06 -10.54 -10.37
N LYS A 76 -7.52 -9.48 -11.00
CA LYS A 76 -6.26 -9.52 -11.73
C LYS A 76 -5.04 -9.50 -10.81
N ILE A 77 -5.24 -9.22 -9.54
CA ILE A 77 -4.17 -9.13 -8.56
C ILE A 77 -3.76 -10.54 -8.14
N ASP A 78 -2.47 -10.85 -8.27
CA ASP A 78 -1.92 -12.10 -7.78
C ASP A 78 -1.84 -12.07 -6.25
N THR A 79 -2.87 -12.64 -5.62
CA THR A 79 -2.94 -12.76 -4.15
C THR A 79 -1.91 -13.73 -3.57
N VAL A 80 -1.40 -14.68 -4.35
CA VAL A 80 -0.31 -15.59 -3.91
C VAL A 80 0.99 -14.82 -3.82
N ASP A 81 1.26 -13.96 -4.80
CA ASP A 81 2.38 -13.03 -4.73
C ASP A 81 2.22 -12.02 -3.59
N GLY A 82 1.01 -11.48 -3.40
CA GLY A 82 0.68 -10.64 -2.26
C GLY A 82 0.98 -11.29 -0.91
N GLU A 83 0.63 -12.56 -0.72
CA GLU A 83 0.96 -13.29 0.51
C GLU A 83 2.47 -13.44 0.72
N LYS A 84 3.25 -13.62 -0.34
CA LYS A 84 4.73 -13.66 -0.25
C LYS A 84 5.28 -12.30 0.14
N ILE A 85 4.82 -11.23 -0.50
CA ILE A 85 5.22 -9.85 -0.15
C ILE A 85 4.94 -9.60 1.34
N LEU A 86 3.74 -9.90 1.82
CA LEU A 86 3.39 -9.76 3.23
C LEU A 86 4.26 -10.64 4.14
N GLY A 87 4.60 -11.85 3.70
CA GLY A 87 5.52 -12.73 4.41
C GLY A 87 6.92 -12.12 4.57
N HIS A 88 7.45 -11.49 3.53
CA HIS A 88 8.72 -10.76 3.61
C HIS A 88 8.62 -9.52 4.51
N LEU A 89 7.54 -8.76 4.38
CA LEU A 89 7.37 -7.50 5.11
C LEU A 89 7.12 -7.72 6.61
N PHE A 90 6.18 -8.59 6.95
CA PHE A 90 5.76 -8.78 8.34
C PHE A 90 6.50 -9.93 9.03
N GLY A 91 7.01 -10.90 8.29
CA GLY A 91 7.58 -12.13 8.85
C GLY A 91 6.60 -12.79 9.82
N ASN A 92 7.06 -13.03 11.05
CA ASN A 92 6.26 -13.66 12.11
C ASN A 92 5.16 -12.77 12.70
N GLN A 93 5.05 -11.49 12.31
CA GLN A 93 4.05 -10.56 12.83
C GLN A 93 2.78 -10.51 11.97
N LYS A 94 2.73 -11.28 10.87
CA LYS A 94 1.63 -11.25 9.90
C LYS A 94 0.27 -11.50 10.57
N GLU A 95 0.22 -12.52 11.42
CA GLU A 95 -0.96 -12.90 12.19
C GLU A 95 -1.35 -11.81 13.21
N ASP A 96 -0.37 -11.18 13.86
CA ASP A 96 -0.60 -10.11 14.85
C ASP A 96 -1.17 -8.85 14.20
N VAL A 97 -0.64 -8.45 13.03
CA VAL A 97 -1.16 -7.32 12.25
C VAL A 97 -2.62 -7.57 11.87
N ALA A 98 -2.92 -8.74 11.33
CA ALA A 98 -4.28 -9.10 10.95
C ALA A 98 -5.24 -9.13 12.15
N LEU A 99 -4.79 -9.68 13.28
CA LEU A 99 -5.57 -9.72 14.51
C LEU A 99 -5.85 -8.31 15.06
N ASN A 100 -4.86 -7.42 15.02
CA ASN A 100 -5.00 -6.06 15.51
C ASN A 100 -6.00 -5.24 14.69
N ILE A 101 -5.97 -5.36 13.36
CA ILE A 101 -6.96 -4.73 12.48
C ILE A 101 -8.33 -5.36 12.71
N SER A 102 -8.40 -6.69 12.75
CA SER A 102 -9.63 -7.46 13.00
C SER A 102 -10.37 -7.00 14.26
N LYS A 103 -9.65 -6.82 15.38
CA LYS A 103 -10.23 -6.32 16.64
C LYS A 103 -10.85 -4.93 16.54
N LYS A 104 -10.36 -4.10 15.61
CA LYS A 104 -10.80 -2.70 15.46
C LYS A 104 -11.89 -2.53 14.41
N THR A 105 -11.90 -3.37 13.37
CA THR A 105 -12.88 -3.31 12.27
C THR A 105 -14.04 -4.29 12.45
N GLY A 106 -13.88 -5.33 13.29
CA GLY A 106 -14.83 -6.44 13.41
C GLY A 106 -14.78 -7.43 12.24
N VAL A 107 -13.87 -7.23 11.28
CA VAL A 107 -13.63 -8.16 10.16
C VAL A 107 -12.77 -9.33 10.65
N GLN A 108 -13.02 -10.54 10.16
CA GLN A 108 -12.24 -11.71 10.55
C GLN A 108 -10.79 -11.58 10.10
N SER A 109 -9.84 -12.04 10.92
CA SER A 109 -8.39 -11.90 10.61
C SER A 109 -7.99 -12.55 9.29
N MET A 110 -8.65 -13.66 8.92
CA MET A 110 -8.45 -14.30 7.61
C MET A 110 -8.82 -13.39 6.45
N ASP A 111 -9.92 -12.64 6.56
CA ASP A 111 -10.35 -11.75 5.48
C ASP A 111 -9.55 -10.45 5.46
N ILE A 112 -9.09 -9.98 6.62
CA ILE A 112 -8.07 -8.93 6.68
C ILE A 112 -6.82 -9.37 5.91
N MET A 113 -6.34 -10.59 6.13
CA MET A 113 -5.18 -11.10 5.38
C MET A 113 -5.42 -11.10 3.88
N LYS A 114 -6.60 -11.53 3.40
CA LYS A 114 -6.94 -11.47 1.97
C LYS A 114 -6.93 -10.04 1.44
N ILE A 115 -7.49 -9.08 2.19
CA ILE A 115 -7.47 -7.66 1.81
C ILE A 115 -6.03 -7.17 1.72
N LEU A 116 -5.19 -7.45 2.73
CA LEU A 116 -3.78 -7.06 2.71
C LEU A 116 -3.02 -7.68 1.54
N SER A 117 -3.31 -8.94 1.18
CA SER A 117 -2.67 -9.63 0.04
C SER A 117 -3.06 -9.02 -1.31
N ILE A 118 -4.17 -8.29 -1.38
CA ILE A 118 -4.55 -7.51 -2.56
C ILE A 118 -3.83 -6.15 -2.56
N LEU A 119 -3.70 -5.53 -1.38
CA LEU A 119 -3.04 -4.23 -1.23
C LEU A 119 -1.53 -4.28 -1.47
N ALA A 120 -0.87 -5.36 -1.06
CA ALA A 120 0.58 -5.49 -1.16
C ALA A 120 1.09 -5.37 -2.62
N PRO A 121 0.59 -6.14 -3.60
CA PRO A 121 0.98 -5.98 -5.00
C PRO A 121 0.64 -4.62 -5.57
N LEU A 122 -0.52 -4.03 -5.22
CA LEU A 122 -0.89 -2.68 -5.66
C LEU A 122 0.11 -1.62 -5.18
N LEU A 123 0.60 -1.75 -3.94
CA LEU A 123 1.61 -0.86 -3.39
C LEU A 123 2.97 -1.10 -4.06
N MET A 124 3.37 -2.35 -4.26
CA MET A 124 4.62 -2.70 -4.95
C MET A 124 4.65 -2.20 -6.39
N GLY A 125 3.58 -2.41 -7.16
CA GLY A 125 3.42 -1.88 -8.51
C GLY A 125 3.42 -0.35 -8.53
N SER A 126 2.73 0.30 -7.58
CA SER A 126 2.75 1.76 -7.46
C SER A 126 4.15 2.31 -7.21
N LEU A 127 4.93 1.64 -6.34
CA LEU A 127 6.31 2.01 -6.03
C LEU A 127 7.25 1.71 -7.19
N GLY A 128 7.10 0.56 -7.86
CA GLY A 128 7.88 0.19 -9.04
C GLY A 128 7.67 1.18 -10.19
N ASN A 129 6.41 1.56 -10.46
CA ASN A 129 6.06 2.57 -11.46
C ASN A 129 6.69 3.92 -11.12
N GLN A 130 6.71 4.32 -9.84
CA GLN A 130 7.40 5.54 -9.41
C GLN A 130 8.93 5.43 -9.52
N SER A 131 9.51 4.28 -9.17
CA SER A 131 10.95 4.03 -9.23
C SER A 131 11.50 4.25 -10.64
N LYS A 132 10.76 3.82 -11.68
CA LYS A 132 11.09 4.13 -13.09
C LYS A 132 11.27 5.62 -13.36
N THR A 133 10.41 6.45 -12.78
CA THR A 133 10.39 7.89 -13.04
C THR A 133 11.37 8.67 -12.15
N ARG A 134 11.61 8.20 -10.92
CA ARG A 134 12.36 8.95 -9.89
C ARG A 134 13.71 8.34 -9.50
N LYS A 135 14.12 7.21 -10.09
CA LYS A 135 15.33 6.44 -9.73
C LYS A 135 15.46 6.31 -8.22
N MET A 136 14.59 5.49 -7.62
CA MET A 136 14.62 5.24 -6.18
C MET A 136 15.84 4.39 -5.83
N THR A 137 16.82 5.00 -5.16
CA THR A 137 18.07 4.34 -4.75
C THR A 137 18.32 4.36 -3.25
N ASP A 138 17.47 5.02 -2.48
CA ASP A 138 17.60 5.16 -1.03
C ASP A 138 16.25 5.14 -0.32
N ASN A 139 16.31 5.05 1.01
CA ASN A 139 15.11 5.01 1.86
C ASN A 139 14.30 6.30 1.77
N LYS A 140 14.94 7.46 1.54
CA LYS A 140 14.25 8.75 1.44
C LYS A 140 13.35 8.80 0.20
N GLY A 141 13.83 8.23 -0.92
CA GLY A 141 13.03 8.03 -2.12
C GLY A 141 11.80 7.18 -1.82
N ILE A 142 11.99 6.05 -1.15
CA ILE A 142 10.91 5.14 -0.73
C ILE A 142 9.90 5.84 0.16
N ASP A 143 10.36 6.52 1.22
CA ASP A 143 9.51 7.28 2.14
C ASP A 143 8.67 8.32 1.39
N SER A 144 9.28 9.12 0.52
CA SER A 144 8.57 10.15 -0.26
C SER A 144 7.52 9.57 -1.21
N SER A 145 7.80 8.40 -1.79
CA SER A 145 6.87 7.70 -2.67
C SER A 145 5.73 7.06 -1.89
N LEU A 146 6.01 6.45 -0.74
CA LEU A 146 5.00 5.93 0.19
C LEU A 146 4.09 7.06 0.67
N GLU A 147 4.64 8.20 1.09
CA GLU A 147 3.85 9.39 1.43
C GLU A 147 2.93 9.78 0.26
N THR A 148 3.46 9.87 -0.96
CA THR A 148 2.67 10.21 -2.15
C THR A 148 1.54 9.20 -2.42
N ILE A 149 1.78 7.91 -2.14
CA ILE A 149 0.82 6.82 -2.37
C ILE A 149 -0.25 6.75 -1.26
N LEU A 150 0.12 6.99 -0.02
CA LEU A 150 -0.79 6.97 1.12
C LEU A 150 -1.70 8.21 1.20
N GLY A 151 -1.70 9.05 0.17
CA GLY A 151 -2.50 10.27 0.13
C GLY A 151 -1.80 11.48 0.74
N GLY A 152 -0.46 11.52 0.60
CA GLY A 152 0.44 12.55 1.11
C GLY A 152 -0.15 13.95 1.03
N ARG A 153 -0.36 14.55 2.20
CA ARG A 153 -0.80 15.93 2.44
C ARG A 153 0.27 16.96 2.03
N SER A 154 1.00 16.74 0.94
CA SER A 154 2.11 17.60 0.49
C SER A 154 1.67 18.89 -0.21
N GLY A 155 0.46 19.39 0.08
CA GLY A 155 -0.06 20.66 -0.43
C GLY A 155 -0.13 21.78 0.61
N VAL A 156 0.04 21.50 1.91
CA VAL A 156 -0.19 22.53 2.96
C VAL A 156 1.06 23.36 3.25
N MET A 157 2.28 22.85 3.02
CA MET A 157 3.51 23.60 3.29
C MET A 157 3.91 24.57 2.16
N GLY A 158 3.45 24.34 0.92
CA GLY A 158 3.67 25.25 -0.20
C GLY A 158 2.77 26.50 -0.18
N MET A 159 1.66 26.46 0.56
CA MET A 159 0.78 27.62 0.72
C MET A 159 1.14 28.51 1.91
N VAL A 160 2.04 28.10 2.81
CA VAL A 160 2.49 28.95 3.93
C VAL A 160 3.69 29.80 3.52
N THR A 161 4.55 29.31 2.62
CA THR A 161 5.71 30.05 2.11
C THR A 161 5.33 31.13 1.10
N SER A 162 4.31 30.91 0.25
CA SER A 162 3.83 31.92 -0.70
C SER A 162 3.15 33.14 -0.07
N PHE A 163 2.86 33.09 1.24
CA PHE A 163 2.32 34.24 2.00
C PHE A 163 3.37 34.93 2.88
N LEU A 164 4.59 34.36 3.03
CA LEU A 164 5.65 34.94 3.86
C LEU A 164 6.76 35.63 3.05
N ASP A 165 6.85 35.38 1.74
CA ASP A 165 7.85 35.99 0.85
C ASP A 165 7.31 37.26 0.18
N LYS A 166 6.61 38.07 0.97
CA LYS A 166 6.02 39.34 0.52
C LYS A 166 6.43 40.46 1.47
N ASP A 167 7.73 40.70 1.54
CA ASP A 167 8.35 41.97 1.97
C ASP A 167 9.65 42.20 1.18
#